data_AF-A0A939ZEX1-F1
#
_entry.id   AF-A0A939ZEX1-F1
#
_cell.length_a   1.000
_cell.length_b   1.000
_cell.length_c   1.000
_cell.angle_alpha   90.00
_cell.angle_beta   90.00
_cell.angle_gamma   90.00
#
_symmetry.space_group_name_H-M   'P 1'
#
loop_
_entity.id
_entity.type
_entity.pdbx_description
1 polymer ?
#
loop_
_entity_poly.entity_id
_entity_poly.type
_entity_poly.pdbx_seq_one_letter_code
_entity_poly.pdbx_strand_id
1 'polypeptide(L)'
;MGLLSGLSNMGLGKLEGASIFEEEKKPEQTASAPKEEAPFDENDVLLDKTVECPVCGKNFSYRAVKTGKARLLGQDMDLRPKYDKFEPAKYDVIVCPYCGYAALTRYYTALPAAQVKLIKEGIGGRVHGVANNPILSYDDAIQRYQLALASAIVKRGKDSEKAYVCLKMGWIIRGKKETLPLDAPNYDEVMKELDADENEALKTAYDGFVSARQKESFPIAGMDEITIDYLIGVLAARFGEFDTAQKMIAGILMNKAANNRIKDRARDLKEQVLADMKSKGDL
;
A
#
# COMPACT_ATOMS: atom_id res chain seq x y z
N MET A 1 -42.76 23.15 -26.33
CA MET A 1 -43.30 22.70 -25.03
C MET A 1 -42.13 22.16 -24.23
N GLY A 2 -41.71 22.90 -23.20
CA GLY A 2 -40.53 22.55 -22.40
C GLY A 2 -40.85 21.48 -21.36
N LEU A 3 -39.82 20.74 -20.94
CA LEU A 3 -39.88 19.65 -19.97
C LEU A 3 -40.48 20.04 -18.59
N LEU A 4 -40.66 21.34 -18.34
CA LEU A 4 -41.04 21.92 -17.05
C LEU A 4 -42.35 22.74 -17.07
N SER A 5 -43.14 22.68 -18.16
CA SER A 5 -44.42 23.42 -18.20
C SER A 5 -45.49 22.73 -17.35
N GLY A 6 -45.95 23.37 -16.27
CA GLY A 6 -47.02 22.87 -15.39
C GLY A 6 -46.72 22.92 -13.88
N LEU A 7 -45.51 23.31 -13.48
CA LEU A 7 -45.08 23.38 -12.07
C LEU A 7 -45.75 24.52 -11.28
N SER A 8 -46.31 25.52 -11.97
CA SER A 8 -47.06 26.62 -11.35
C SER A 8 -48.28 26.16 -10.53
N ASN A 9 -48.93 25.05 -10.89
CA ASN A 9 -50.08 24.51 -10.14
C ASN A 9 -49.68 23.75 -8.86
N MET A 10 -48.38 23.55 -8.61
CA MET A 10 -47.86 22.84 -7.44
C MET A 10 -47.08 23.75 -6.47
N GLY A 11 -47.17 25.08 -6.62
CA GLY A 11 -46.53 26.04 -5.72
C GLY A 11 -45.02 26.21 -5.93
N LEU A 12 -44.47 25.74 -7.05
CA LEU A 12 -43.05 25.80 -7.40
C LEU A 12 -42.75 26.77 -8.55
N GLY A 13 -43.48 27.88 -8.62
CA GLY A 13 -43.39 28.87 -9.71
C GLY A 13 -42.01 29.52 -9.90
N LYS A 14 -41.07 29.37 -8.95
CA LYS A 14 -39.71 29.91 -9.06
C LYS A 14 -38.77 29.09 -9.93
N LEU A 15 -39.19 27.93 -10.43
CA LEU A 15 -38.37 27.02 -11.25
C LEU A 15 -38.81 26.97 -12.72
N GLU A 16 -39.83 27.74 -13.11
CA GLU A 16 -40.15 27.95 -14.52
C GLU A 16 -39.06 28.81 -15.17
N GLY A 17 -38.18 28.16 -15.95
CA GLY A 17 -37.10 28.81 -16.68
C GLY A 17 -35.69 28.56 -16.13
N ALA A 18 -35.51 27.72 -15.10
CA ALA A 18 -34.17 27.34 -14.66
C ALA A 18 -33.48 26.44 -15.70
N SER A 19 -32.30 26.85 -16.17
CA SER A 19 -31.44 26.00 -17.01
C SER A 19 -30.93 24.82 -16.19
N ILE A 20 -31.16 23.60 -16.68
CA ILE A 20 -30.85 22.34 -15.98
C ILE A 20 -29.33 22.12 -15.80
N PHE A 21 -28.50 22.88 -16.51
CA PHE A 21 -27.05 22.87 -16.38
C PHE A 21 -26.58 24.32 -16.32
N GLU A 22 -26.12 24.78 -15.15
CA GLU A 22 -25.40 26.05 -15.02
C GLU A 22 -23.94 25.83 -15.38
N GLU A 23 -23.46 26.54 -16.42
CA GLU A 23 -22.03 26.75 -16.64
C GLU A 23 -21.54 27.80 -15.63
N GLU A 24 -20.78 27.37 -14.63
CA GLU A 24 -20.13 28.31 -13.71
C GLU A 24 -19.00 29.08 -14.41
N LYS A 25 -19.15 30.40 -14.44
CA LYS A 25 -18.14 31.38 -14.87
C LYS A 25 -16.93 31.33 -13.95
N LYS A 26 -15.72 31.28 -14.55
CA LYS A 26 -14.44 31.50 -13.85
C LYS A 26 -14.44 32.86 -13.14
N PRO A 27 -14.11 32.94 -11.84
CA PRO A 27 -13.77 34.20 -11.19
C PRO A 27 -12.32 34.59 -11.54
N GLU A 28 -12.11 35.88 -11.82
CA GLU A 28 -10.79 36.50 -11.93
C GLU A 28 -10.00 36.32 -10.63
N GLN A 29 -8.82 35.71 -10.74
CA GLN A 29 -7.86 35.58 -9.65
C GLN A 29 -7.16 36.93 -9.44
N THR A 30 -7.50 37.60 -8.34
CA THR A 30 -6.58 38.55 -7.72
C THR A 30 -5.40 37.76 -7.16
N ALA A 31 -4.19 38.10 -7.61
CA ALA A 31 -2.95 37.48 -7.17
C ALA A 31 -2.73 37.77 -5.67
N SER A 32 -3.18 36.85 -4.82
CA SER A 32 -2.75 36.79 -3.43
C SER A 32 -1.31 36.30 -3.39
N ALA A 33 -0.44 37.05 -2.71
CA ALA A 33 0.94 36.67 -2.42
C ALA A 33 1.01 35.22 -1.90
N PRO A 34 2.09 34.46 -2.19
CA PRO A 34 2.24 33.09 -1.72
C PRO A 34 2.14 33.08 -0.19
N LYS A 35 1.03 32.52 0.32
CA LYS A 35 0.98 32.09 1.72
C LYS A 35 2.04 30.99 1.84
N GLU A 36 3.07 31.24 2.64
CA GLU A 36 3.92 30.17 3.14
C GLU A 36 3.01 29.10 3.73
N GLU A 37 2.94 27.95 3.06
CA GLU A 37 2.29 26.76 3.64
C GLU A 37 3.03 26.47 4.94
N ALA A 38 2.29 26.40 6.06
CA ALA A 38 2.87 25.99 7.33
C ALA A 38 3.64 24.66 7.15
N PRO A 39 4.81 24.50 7.81
CA PRO A 39 5.57 23.26 7.73
C PRO A 39 4.67 22.07 8.10
N PHE A 40 4.68 21.03 7.27
CA PHE A 40 3.88 19.83 7.50
C PHE A 40 4.36 19.11 8.76
N ASP A 41 3.46 18.94 9.74
CA ASP A 41 3.70 18.10 10.91
C ASP A 41 3.02 16.74 10.71
N GLU A 42 3.79 15.67 10.80
CA GLU A 42 3.30 14.30 10.69
C GLU A 42 2.24 13.98 11.77
N ASN A 43 2.27 14.64 12.94
CA ASN A 43 1.24 14.47 13.97
C ASN A 43 -0.15 14.93 13.51
N ASP A 44 -0.25 15.90 12.60
CA ASP A 44 -1.54 16.43 12.13
C ASP A 44 -2.35 15.39 11.38
N VAL A 45 -1.68 14.41 10.76
CA VAL A 45 -2.28 13.32 10.01
C VAL A 45 -2.39 12.01 10.79
N LEU A 46 -1.98 11.98 12.06
CA LEU A 46 -2.02 10.80 12.92
C LEU A 46 -3.05 10.93 14.04
N LEU A 47 -3.59 9.80 14.49
CA LEU A 47 -4.49 9.69 15.63
C LEU A 47 -4.19 8.42 16.44
N ASP A 48 -4.54 8.44 17.73
CA ASP A 48 -4.46 7.24 18.57
C ASP A 48 -5.76 6.44 18.46
N LYS A 49 -5.60 5.16 18.14
CA LYS A 49 -6.69 4.17 18.20
C LYS A 49 -6.38 3.16 19.30
N THR A 50 -7.42 2.64 19.93
CA THR A 50 -7.30 1.56 20.92
C THR A 50 -7.71 0.24 20.28
N VAL A 51 -6.99 -0.82 20.59
CA VAL A 51 -7.25 -2.18 20.11
C VAL A 51 -7.00 -3.19 21.22
N GLU A 52 -7.80 -4.27 21.21
CA GLU A 52 -7.56 -5.44 22.05
C GLU A 52 -6.64 -6.43 21.31
N CYS A 53 -5.59 -6.91 21.96
CA CYS A 53 -4.70 -7.90 21.35
C CYS A 53 -5.40 -9.27 21.22
N PRO A 54 -5.53 -9.86 20.02
CA PRO A 54 -6.19 -11.15 19.84
C PRO A 54 -5.41 -12.34 20.43
N VAL A 55 -4.16 -12.11 20.87
CA VAL A 55 -3.29 -13.14 21.45
C VAL A 55 -3.31 -13.10 22.98
N CYS A 56 -3.20 -11.91 23.58
CA CYS A 56 -3.10 -11.75 25.04
C CYS A 56 -4.30 -11.07 25.71
N GLY A 57 -5.28 -10.58 24.95
CA GLY A 57 -6.50 -9.94 25.46
C GLY A 57 -6.28 -8.56 26.10
N LYS A 58 -5.06 -8.02 26.08
CA LYS A 58 -4.77 -6.71 26.65
C LYS A 58 -5.12 -5.60 25.66
N ASN A 59 -5.72 -4.53 26.18
CA ASN A 59 -5.95 -3.29 25.44
C ASN A 59 -4.70 -2.42 25.41
N PHE A 60 -4.43 -1.81 24.26
CA PHE A 60 -3.38 -0.80 24.10
C PHE A 60 -3.73 0.18 22.99
N SER A 61 -3.06 1.33 23.01
CA SER A 61 -3.18 2.35 21.96
C SER A 61 -2.08 2.21 20.91
N TYR A 62 -2.41 2.51 19.66
CA TYR A 62 -1.48 2.55 18.54
C TYR A 62 -1.76 3.77 17.66
N ARG A 63 -0.71 4.27 16.98
CA ARG A 63 -0.80 5.38 16.03
C ARG A 63 -1.37 4.90 14.70
N ALA A 64 -2.39 5.59 14.20
CA ALA A 64 -3.04 5.31 12.94
C ALA A 64 -3.20 6.58 12.11
N VAL A 65 -3.22 6.45 10.78
CA VAL A 65 -3.42 7.56 9.86
C VAL A 65 -4.88 8.03 9.87
N LYS A 66 -5.10 9.34 9.92
CA LYS A 66 -6.41 9.98 9.77
C LYS A 66 -6.88 9.83 8.32
N THR A 67 -8.09 9.28 8.15
CA THR A 67 -8.72 9.15 6.85
C THR A 67 -8.89 10.52 6.17
N GLY A 68 -8.55 10.60 4.87
CA GLY A 68 -8.80 11.78 4.04
C GLY A 68 -7.82 12.95 4.20
N LYS A 69 -6.83 12.85 5.09
CA LYS A 69 -5.80 13.90 5.29
C LYS A 69 -4.54 13.68 4.45
N ALA A 70 -4.26 12.45 4.03
CA ALA A 70 -3.14 12.15 3.16
C ALA A 70 -3.52 12.37 1.69
N ARG A 71 -2.86 13.30 1.01
CA ARG A 71 -3.07 13.59 -0.41
C ARG A 71 -2.30 12.58 -1.26
N LEU A 72 -3.00 11.79 -2.08
CA LEU A 72 -2.38 10.84 -3.01
C LEU A 72 -1.81 11.60 -4.23
N LEU A 73 -0.53 11.42 -4.50
CA LEU A 73 0.17 11.97 -5.66
C LEU A 73 0.14 11.01 -6.86
N GLY A 74 0.21 9.72 -6.60
CA GLY A 74 0.26 8.71 -7.66
C GLY A 74 0.46 7.31 -7.11
N GLN A 75 0.86 6.40 -7.98
CA GLN A 75 1.14 5.03 -7.62
C GLN A 75 2.28 4.49 -8.48
N ASP A 76 3.25 3.81 -7.87
CA ASP A 76 4.31 3.11 -8.58
C ASP A 76 3.75 1.91 -9.37
N MET A 77 4.57 1.39 -10.28
CA MET A 77 4.23 0.19 -11.07
C MET A 77 3.85 -0.98 -10.17
N ASP A 78 4.58 -1.20 -9.08
CA ASP A 78 4.32 -2.27 -8.11
C ASP A 78 3.19 -1.95 -7.11
N LEU A 79 2.33 -0.99 -7.47
CA LEU A 79 1.16 -0.56 -6.71
C LEU A 79 1.45 0.17 -5.40
N ARG A 80 2.70 0.59 -5.11
CA ARG A 80 3.00 1.47 -3.97
C ARG A 80 2.28 2.81 -4.14
N PRO A 81 1.34 3.19 -3.25
CA PRO A 81 0.75 4.53 -3.30
C PRO A 81 1.76 5.58 -2.86
N LYS A 82 1.88 6.68 -3.61
CA LYS A 82 2.73 7.81 -3.29
C LYS A 82 1.89 8.94 -2.75
N TYR A 83 2.24 9.45 -1.57
CA TYR A 83 1.52 10.52 -0.90
C TYR A 83 2.40 11.77 -0.76
N ASP A 84 1.75 12.92 -0.65
CA ASP A 84 2.43 14.20 -0.44
C ASP A 84 2.95 14.29 0.99
N LYS A 85 4.27 14.53 1.14
CA LYS A 85 4.97 14.83 2.42
C LYS A 85 4.87 13.76 3.53
N PHE A 86 4.19 12.63 3.31
CA PHE A 86 3.91 11.62 4.32
C PHE A 86 3.87 10.20 3.74
N GLU A 87 4.31 9.20 4.49
CA GLU A 87 4.25 7.79 4.10
C GLU A 87 3.30 7.01 5.03
N PRO A 88 2.00 6.85 4.68
CA PRO A 88 1.03 6.15 5.50
C PRO A 88 1.41 4.72 5.84
N ALA A 89 2.15 4.04 4.94
CA ALA A 89 2.52 2.64 5.14
C ALA A 89 3.39 2.43 6.39
N LYS A 90 4.10 3.47 6.90
CA LYS A 90 4.86 3.40 8.16
C LYS A 90 4.00 2.94 9.34
N TYR A 91 2.70 3.25 9.31
CA TYR A 91 1.75 3.02 10.42
C TYR A 91 0.80 1.85 10.17
N ASP A 92 1.02 1.04 9.13
CA ASP A 92 0.08 -0.04 8.78
C ASP A 92 0.25 -1.26 9.69
N VAL A 93 1.39 -1.43 10.35
CA VAL A 93 1.65 -2.54 11.28
C VAL A 93 1.26 -2.18 12.72
N ILE A 94 0.38 -2.98 13.30
CA ILE A 94 0.05 -2.94 14.72
C ILE A 94 0.95 -3.93 15.45
N VAL A 95 1.62 -3.48 16.52
CA VAL A 95 2.43 -4.33 17.38
C VAL A 95 1.90 -4.27 18.81
N CYS A 96 1.60 -5.44 19.38
CA CYS A 96 1.21 -5.54 20.78
C CYS A 96 2.43 -5.36 21.69
N PRO A 97 2.44 -4.33 22.57
CA PRO A 97 3.58 -4.07 23.45
C PRO A 97 3.74 -5.12 24.56
N TYR A 98 2.73 -5.97 24.78
CA TYR A 98 2.74 -6.93 25.87
C TYR A 98 3.18 -8.34 25.47
N CYS A 99 2.91 -8.76 24.24
CA CYS A 99 3.24 -10.12 23.79
C CYS A 99 4.05 -10.15 22.48
N GLY A 100 4.33 -8.99 21.88
CA GLY A 100 5.11 -8.89 20.64
C GLY A 100 4.37 -9.31 19.37
N TYR A 101 3.09 -9.73 19.47
CA TYR A 101 2.30 -10.06 18.29
C TYR A 101 2.17 -8.84 17.38
N ALA A 102 2.54 -9.01 16.12
CA ALA A 102 2.47 -7.96 15.12
C ALA A 102 1.72 -8.46 13.88
N ALA A 103 0.94 -7.58 13.27
CA ALA A 103 0.33 -7.85 11.96
C ALA A 103 -0.01 -6.53 11.28
N LEU A 104 -0.20 -6.56 9.96
CA LEU A 104 -0.84 -5.45 9.26
C LEU A 104 -2.23 -5.23 9.84
N THR A 105 -2.68 -3.98 9.87
CA THR A 105 -3.97 -3.56 10.45
C THR A 105 -5.12 -4.44 9.97
N ARG A 106 -5.11 -4.82 8.69
CA ARG A 106 -6.13 -5.67 8.07
C ARG A 106 -6.15 -7.14 8.54
N TYR A 107 -5.03 -7.64 9.06
CA TYR A 107 -4.86 -9.01 9.56
C TYR A 107 -4.83 -9.05 11.09
N TYR A 108 -4.97 -7.90 11.76
CA TYR A 108 -5.02 -7.80 13.21
C TYR A 108 -6.45 -8.07 13.70
N THR A 109 -6.91 -9.30 13.51
CA THR A 109 -8.26 -9.77 13.85
C THR A 109 -8.22 -10.94 14.83
N ALA A 110 -9.39 -11.42 15.28
CA ALA A 110 -9.47 -12.63 16.08
C ALA A 110 -8.77 -13.83 15.42
N LEU A 111 -8.08 -14.63 16.23
CA LEU A 111 -7.28 -15.77 15.78
C LEU A 111 -7.82 -17.09 16.37
N PRO A 112 -7.74 -18.21 15.63
CA PRO A 112 -7.98 -19.54 16.20
C PRO A 112 -7.03 -19.84 17.38
N ALA A 113 -7.52 -20.57 18.38
CA ALA A 113 -6.75 -20.91 19.58
C ALA A 113 -5.40 -21.59 19.28
N ALA A 114 -5.33 -22.41 18.23
CA ALA A 114 -4.09 -23.03 17.77
C ALA A 114 -3.05 -22.00 17.31
N GLN A 115 -3.47 -20.97 16.55
CA GLN A 115 -2.58 -19.89 16.12
C GLN A 115 -2.15 -19.01 17.30
N VAL A 116 -3.06 -18.72 18.23
CA VAL A 116 -2.73 -17.99 19.46
C VAL A 116 -1.64 -18.73 20.25
N LYS A 117 -1.73 -20.05 20.38
CA LYS A 117 -0.73 -20.87 21.05
C LYS A 117 0.63 -20.79 20.33
N LEU A 118 0.65 -20.96 19.01
CA LEU A 118 1.88 -20.85 18.21
C LEU A 118 2.56 -19.49 18.39
N ILE A 119 1.80 -18.39 18.37
CA ILE A 119 2.36 -17.04 18.55
C ILE A 119 2.93 -16.88 19.96
N LYS A 120 2.22 -17.34 21.00
CA LYS A 120 2.71 -17.26 22.39
C LYS A 120 4.01 -18.03 22.58
N GLU A 121 4.17 -19.18 21.92
CA GLU A 121 5.37 -20.02 22.02
C GLU A 121 6.54 -19.49 21.16
N GLY A 122 6.24 -18.97 19.96
CA GLY A 122 7.26 -18.53 18.99
C GLY A 122 7.73 -17.08 19.16
N ILE A 123 6.83 -16.20 19.63
CA ILE A 123 7.08 -14.75 19.77
C ILE A 123 7.07 -14.32 21.24
N GLY A 124 6.14 -14.85 22.03
CA GLY A 124 5.95 -14.47 23.44
C GLY A 124 7.23 -14.71 24.26
N GLY A 125 7.78 -13.63 24.82
CA GLY A 125 9.00 -13.66 25.64
C GLY A 125 10.30 -13.33 24.91
N ARG A 126 10.29 -13.11 23.58
CA ARG A 126 11.49 -12.75 22.80
C ARG A 126 11.52 -11.31 22.32
N VAL A 127 10.36 -10.67 22.24
CA VAL A 127 10.22 -9.29 21.77
C VAL A 127 10.23 -8.35 22.97
N HIS A 128 11.40 -7.80 23.27
CA HIS A 128 11.56 -6.68 24.21
C HIS A 128 11.86 -5.41 23.41
N GLY A 129 11.21 -4.29 23.78
CA GLY A 129 11.70 -2.97 23.37
C GLY A 129 11.30 -2.47 21.98
N VAL A 130 10.14 -2.84 21.43
CA VAL A 130 9.60 -2.07 20.29
C VAL A 130 9.28 -0.67 20.79
N ALA A 131 10.09 0.30 20.36
CA ALA A 131 9.93 1.68 20.77
C ALA A 131 8.52 2.16 20.38
N ASN A 132 7.79 2.69 21.37
CA ASN A 132 6.50 3.32 21.14
C ASN A 132 6.70 4.79 20.78
N ASN A 133 7.41 5.02 19.67
CA ASN A 133 7.68 6.37 19.17
C ASN A 133 6.38 6.99 18.65
N PRO A 134 6.04 8.23 19.04
CA PRO A 134 4.83 8.91 18.55
C PRO A 134 4.82 9.08 17.03
N ILE A 135 6.00 9.32 16.45
CA ILE A 135 6.26 9.37 15.02
C ILE A 135 7.23 8.25 14.69
N LEU A 136 6.88 7.41 13.72
CA LEU A 136 7.73 6.30 13.31
C LEU A 136 8.75 6.75 12.27
N SER A 137 10.02 6.44 12.54
CA SER A 137 11.07 6.46 11.52
C SER A 137 10.86 5.32 10.51
N TYR A 138 11.58 5.36 9.39
CA TYR A 138 11.60 4.23 8.46
C TYR A 138 12.15 2.95 9.12
N ASP A 139 13.15 3.07 10.00
CA ASP A 139 13.71 1.93 10.72
C ASP A 139 12.72 1.32 11.72
N ASP A 140 11.97 2.16 12.44
CA ASP A 140 10.89 1.68 13.30
C ASP A 140 9.83 0.93 12.49
N ALA A 141 9.46 1.46 11.31
CA ALA A 141 8.51 0.80 10.43
C ALA A 141 9.05 -0.55 9.92
N ILE A 142 10.29 -0.60 9.42
CA ILE A 142 10.93 -1.84 8.93
C ILE A 142 10.94 -2.90 10.03
N GLN A 143 11.35 -2.57 11.25
CA GLN A 143 11.34 -3.50 12.38
C GLN A 143 9.94 -4.03 12.68
N ARG A 144 8.92 -3.18 12.62
CA ARG A 144 7.52 -3.60 12.78
C ARG A 144 7.08 -4.54 11.66
N TYR A 145 7.43 -4.27 10.41
CA TYR A 145 7.17 -5.17 9.28
C TYR A 145 7.87 -6.53 9.45
N GLN A 146 9.11 -6.56 9.93
CA GLN A 146 9.82 -7.80 10.26
C GLN A 146 9.09 -8.61 11.34
N LEU A 147 8.61 -7.96 12.40
CA LEU A 147 7.80 -8.61 13.44
C LEU A 147 6.46 -9.14 12.90
N ALA A 148 5.82 -8.40 11.99
CA ALA A 148 4.59 -8.85 11.35
C ALA A 148 4.83 -10.08 10.47
N LEU A 149 5.93 -10.10 9.71
CA LEU A 149 6.33 -11.24 8.91
C LEU A 149 6.64 -12.46 9.79
N ALA A 150 7.40 -12.28 10.86
CA ALA A 150 7.70 -13.33 11.83
C ALA A 150 6.42 -13.91 12.45
N SER A 151 5.48 -13.04 12.85
CA SER A 151 4.18 -13.44 13.38
C SER A 151 3.36 -14.23 12.35
N ALA A 152 3.37 -13.80 11.08
CA ALA A 152 2.71 -14.51 9.98
C ALA A 152 3.33 -15.89 9.72
N ILE A 153 4.64 -16.03 9.80
CA ILE A 153 5.34 -17.31 9.65
C ILE A 153 5.00 -18.25 10.81
N VAL A 154 5.15 -17.78 12.06
CA VAL A 154 4.91 -18.57 13.28
C VAL A 154 3.48 -19.09 13.34
N LYS A 155 2.49 -18.24 13.05
CA LYS A 155 1.07 -18.63 13.05
C LYS A 155 0.66 -19.45 11.82
N ARG A 156 1.61 -19.75 10.92
CA ARG A 156 1.37 -20.43 9.64
C ARG A 156 0.27 -19.72 8.84
N GLY A 157 0.41 -18.40 8.73
CA GLY A 157 -0.46 -17.55 7.93
C GLY A 157 -0.41 -17.92 6.44
N LYS A 158 -1.38 -17.37 5.71
CA LYS A 158 -1.50 -17.56 4.26
C LYS A 158 -0.26 -17.06 3.52
N ASP A 159 0.03 -17.61 2.35
CA ASP A 159 1.17 -17.14 1.56
C ASP A 159 0.91 -15.71 1.07
N SER A 160 -0.35 -15.38 0.77
CA SER A 160 -0.77 -14.01 0.44
C SER A 160 -0.53 -12.99 1.55
N GLU A 161 -0.71 -13.39 2.81
CA GLU A 161 -0.44 -12.54 3.97
C GLU A 161 1.05 -12.23 4.05
N LYS A 162 1.90 -13.26 4.02
CA LYS A 162 3.38 -13.08 4.05
C LYS A 162 3.86 -12.24 2.86
N ALA A 163 3.38 -12.55 1.66
CA ALA A 163 3.72 -11.84 0.44
C ALA A 163 3.38 -10.35 0.54
N TYR A 164 2.21 -10.02 1.08
CA TYR A 164 1.76 -8.65 1.23
C TYR A 164 2.54 -7.87 2.30
N VAL A 165 2.96 -8.53 3.39
CA VAL A 165 3.90 -7.93 4.36
C VAL A 165 5.22 -7.60 3.67
N CYS A 166 5.81 -8.54 2.92
CA CYS A 166 7.08 -8.34 2.23
C CYS A 166 7.01 -7.25 1.15
N LEU A 167 5.90 -7.18 0.40
CA LEU A 167 5.67 -6.13 -0.60
C LEU A 167 5.72 -4.76 0.04
N LYS A 168 4.95 -4.56 1.11
CA LYS A 168 4.91 -3.28 1.82
C LYS A 168 6.24 -2.96 2.51
N MET A 169 6.94 -3.96 3.03
CA MET A 169 8.28 -3.77 3.59
C MET A 169 9.25 -3.23 2.52
N GLY A 170 9.21 -3.79 1.31
CA GLY A 170 9.97 -3.25 0.16
C GLY A 170 9.62 -1.79 -0.14
N TRP A 171 8.35 -1.40 -0.03
CA TRP A 171 7.94 0.00 -0.18
C TRP A 171 8.50 0.92 0.91
N ILE A 172 8.54 0.46 2.16
CA ILE A 172 9.14 1.23 3.26
C ILE A 172 10.64 1.40 3.07
N ILE A 173 11.34 0.34 2.66
CA ILE A 173 12.78 0.40 2.37
C ILE A 173 13.05 1.38 1.22
N ARG A 174 12.24 1.33 0.16
CA ARG A 174 12.31 2.31 -0.94
C ARG A 174 12.09 3.74 -0.45
N GLY A 175 11.11 3.97 0.43
CA GLY A 175 10.90 5.28 1.04
C GLY A 175 12.09 5.75 1.88
N LYS A 176 12.76 4.85 2.60
CA LYS A 176 14.00 5.17 3.32
C LYS A 176 15.10 5.64 2.37
N LYS A 177 15.29 4.94 1.24
CA LYS A 177 16.25 5.34 0.19
C LYS A 177 15.93 6.71 -0.39
N GLU A 178 14.67 6.95 -0.73
CA GLU A 178 14.19 8.21 -1.31
C GLU A 178 14.39 9.42 -0.37
N THR A 179 14.53 9.18 0.94
CA THR A 179 14.68 10.22 1.97
C THR A 179 16.07 10.27 2.59
N LEU A 180 17.01 9.43 2.13
CA LEU A 180 18.37 9.39 2.65
C LEU A 180 19.13 10.66 2.22
N PRO A 181 19.71 11.44 3.13
CA PRO A 181 20.50 12.62 2.79
C PRO A 181 21.74 12.25 1.97
N LEU A 182 22.04 13.02 0.92
CA LEU A 182 23.21 12.78 0.05
C LEU A 182 24.56 12.92 0.77
N ASP A 183 24.58 13.64 1.89
CA ASP A 183 25.74 13.83 2.76
C ASP A 183 25.80 12.83 3.92
N ALA A 184 24.90 11.83 3.93
CA ALA A 184 24.93 10.79 4.95
C ALA A 184 26.27 10.01 4.91
N PRO A 185 26.83 9.68 6.08
CA PRO A 185 28.05 8.88 6.13
C PRO A 185 27.81 7.52 5.47
N ASN A 186 28.78 7.07 4.68
CA ASN A 186 28.73 5.81 3.92
C ASN A 186 27.51 5.69 2.98
N TYR A 187 27.05 6.82 2.42
CA TYR A 187 25.86 6.87 1.56
C TYR A 187 25.79 5.74 0.51
N ASP A 188 26.88 5.52 -0.25
CA ASP A 188 26.91 4.50 -1.31
C ASP A 188 26.77 3.07 -0.78
N GLU A 189 27.39 2.77 0.37
CA GLU A 189 27.28 1.47 1.02
C GLU A 189 25.86 1.24 1.56
N VAL A 190 25.32 2.25 2.26
CA VAL A 190 23.95 2.20 2.80
C VAL A 190 22.92 2.08 1.67
N MET A 191 23.09 2.80 0.57
CA MET A 191 22.17 2.71 -0.58
C MET A 191 22.19 1.30 -1.18
N LYS A 192 23.38 0.71 -1.32
CA LYS A 192 23.54 -0.65 -1.84
C LYS A 192 22.93 -1.71 -0.92
N GLU A 193 23.07 -1.56 0.40
CA GLU A 193 22.41 -2.42 1.38
C GLU A 193 20.88 -2.30 1.29
N LEU A 194 20.35 -1.07 1.26
CA LEU A 194 18.92 -0.84 1.12
C LEU A 194 18.36 -1.36 -0.22
N ASP A 195 19.14 -1.29 -1.31
CA ASP A 195 18.79 -1.90 -2.59
C ASP A 195 18.70 -3.43 -2.50
N ALA A 196 19.65 -4.06 -1.79
CA ALA A 196 19.64 -5.50 -1.56
C ALA A 196 18.42 -5.90 -0.72
N ASP A 197 18.17 -5.20 0.39
CA ASP A 197 17.04 -5.44 1.28
C ASP A 197 15.69 -5.26 0.57
N GLU A 198 15.54 -4.20 -0.24
CA GLU A 198 14.34 -3.97 -1.05
C GLU A 198 14.12 -5.15 -2.01
N ASN A 199 15.17 -5.57 -2.71
CA ASN A 199 15.07 -6.67 -3.68
C ASN A 199 14.76 -8.01 -3.01
N GLU A 200 15.34 -8.31 -1.85
CA GLU A 200 15.02 -9.53 -1.09
C GLU A 200 13.55 -9.55 -0.66
N ALA A 201 13.06 -8.43 -0.11
CA ALA A 201 11.67 -8.28 0.29
C ALA A 201 10.72 -8.45 -0.90
N LEU A 202 11.01 -7.78 -2.02
CA LEU A 202 10.16 -7.84 -3.22
C LEU A 202 10.24 -9.20 -3.93
N LYS A 203 11.37 -9.89 -3.90
CA LYS A 203 11.49 -11.24 -4.46
C LYS A 203 10.68 -12.25 -3.65
N THR A 204 10.76 -12.15 -2.32
CA THR A 204 9.91 -12.94 -1.42
C THR A 204 8.43 -12.65 -1.64
N ALA A 205 8.06 -11.39 -1.86
CA ALA A 205 6.69 -11.00 -2.18
C ALA A 205 6.22 -11.64 -3.50
N TYR A 206 7.05 -11.60 -4.54
CA TYR A 206 6.77 -12.22 -5.83
C TYR A 206 6.50 -13.72 -5.70
N ASP A 207 7.43 -14.47 -5.10
CA ASP A 207 7.31 -15.92 -4.96
C ASP A 207 6.05 -16.27 -4.12
N GLY A 208 5.78 -15.48 -3.08
CA GLY A 208 4.58 -15.63 -2.25
C GLY A 208 3.27 -15.35 -3.01
N PHE A 209 3.20 -14.31 -3.84
CA PHE A 209 2.02 -14.04 -4.66
C PHE A 209 1.80 -15.08 -5.76
N VAL A 210 2.87 -15.59 -6.38
CA VAL A 210 2.77 -16.71 -7.33
C VAL A 210 2.19 -17.95 -6.64
N SER A 211 2.69 -18.29 -5.45
CA SER A 211 2.16 -19.40 -4.64
C SER A 211 0.70 -19.17 -4.24
N ALA A 212 0.37 -17.97 -3.76
CA ALA A 212 -0.98 -17.60 -3.36
C ALA A 212 -1.98 -17.68 -4.53
N ARG A 213 -1.61 -17.16 -5.71
CA ARG A 213 -2.45 -17.21 -6.92
C ARG A 213 -2.82 -18.65 -7.30
N GLN A 214 -1.94 -19.61 -7.05
CA GLN A 214 -2.18 -21.02 -7.38
C GLN A 214 -3.03 -21.75 -6.32
N LYS A 215 -2.91 -21.37 -5.05
CA LYS A 215 -3.42 -22.15 -3.91
C LYS A 215 -4.58 -21.50 -3.17
N GLU A 216 -4.76 -20.19 -3.29
CA GLU A 216 -5.73 -19.42 -2.52
C GLU A 216 -6.87 -18.91 -3.41
N SER A 217 -8.06 -18.75 -2.81
CA SER A 217 -9.21 -18.15 -3.47
C SER A 217 -9.13 -16.63 -3.43
N PHE A 218 -9.54 -15.97 -4.52
CA PHE A 218 -9.72 -14.52 -4.54
C PHE A 218 -10.87 -14.05 -3.63
N PRO A 219 -10.78 -12.84 -3.04
CA PRO A 219 -9.69 -11.88 -3.17
C PRO A 219 -8.44 -12.24 -2.35
N ILE A 220 -7.26 -12.08 -2.95
CA ILE A 220 -5.94 -12.35 -2.35
C ILE A 220 -5.38 -11.04 -1.83
N ALA A 221 -5.08 -10.96 -0.52
CA ALA A 221 -4.73 -9.69 0.12
C ALA A 221 -5.68 -8.54 -0.26
N GLY A 222 -6.99 -8.83 -0.37
CA GLY A 222 -8.02 -7.89 -0.78
C GLY A 222 -7.90 -7.33 -2.20
N MET A 223 -7.06 -7.92 -3.04
CA MET A 223 -6.94 -7.62 -4.46
C MET A 223 -7.69 -8.69 -5.28
N ASP A 224 -8.29 -8.26 -6.38
CA ASP A 224 -8.89 -9.16 -7.37
C ASP A 224 -7.81 -9.88 -8.21
N GLU A 225 -8.24 -10.82 -9.03
CA GLU A 225 -7.34 -11.61 -9.87
C GLU A 225 -6.53 -10.74 -10.84
N ILE A 226 -7.16 -9.75 -11.46
CA ILE A 226 -6.52 -8.90 -12.47
C ILE A 226 -5.43 -8.03 -11.83
N THR A 227 -5.67 -7.51 -10.63
CA THR A 227 -4.69 -6.72 -9.88
C THR A 227 -3.52 -7.57 -9.41
N ILE A 228 -3.78 -8.80 -8.94
CA ILE A 228 -2.71 -9.75 -8.58
C ILE A 228 -1.87 -10.14 -9.79
N ASP A 229 -2.50 -10.41 -10.94
CA ASP A 229 -1.80 -10.72 -12.18
C ASP A 229 -0.89 -9.57 -12.61
N TYR A 230 -1.40 -8.34 -12.55
CA TYR A 230 -0.60 -7.15 -12.86
C TYR A 230 0.61 -7.04 -11.92
N LEU A 231 0.38 -7.17 -10.61
CA LEU A 231 1.44 -7.08 -9.61
C LEU A 231 2.50 -8.17 -9.80
N ILE A 232 2.09 -9.42 -10.02
CA ILE A 232 3.00 -10.53 -10.33
C ILE A 232 3.78 -10.22 -11.60
N GLY A 233 3.15 -9.65 -12.64
CA GLY A 233 3.82 -9.25 -13.87
C GLY A 233 4.91 -8.19 -13.64
N VAL A 234 4.62 -7.16 -12.83
CA VAL A 234 5.58 -6.10 -12.50
C VAL A 234 6.78 -6.67 -11.73
N LEU A 235 6.52 -7.49 -10.70
CA LEU A 235 7.59 -8.07 -9.91
C LEU A 235 8.41 -9.09 -10.73
N ALA A 236 7.75 -9.89 -11.57
CA ALA A 236 8.43 -10.80 -12.50
C ALA A 236 9.41 -10.04 -13.40
N ALA A 237 8.97 -8.93 -14.02
CA ALA A 237 9.81 -8.10 -14.87
C ALA A 237 11.05 -7.58 -14.11
N ARG A 238 10.87 -7.09 -12.88
CA ARG A 238 11.96 -6.61 -12.02
C ARG A 238 13.05 -7.66 -11.82
N PHE A 239 12.67 -8.93 -11.66
CA PHE A 239 13.60 -10.03 -11.42
C PHE A 239 14.01 -10.79 -12.70
N GLY A 240 13.70 -10.27 -13.89
CA GLY A 240 14.08 -10.87 -15.17
C GLY A 240 13.27 -12.11 -15.55
N GLU A 241 12.17 -12.38 -14.85
CA GLU A 241 11.24 -13.49 -15.15
C GLU A 241 10.29 -13.09 -16.28
N PHE A 242 10.85 -12.72 -17.44
CA PHE A 242 10.11 -12.07 -18.52
C PHE A 242 9.00 -12.95 -19.11
N ASP A 243 9.20 -14.25 -19.18
CA ASP A 243 8.16 -15.20 -19.62
C ASP A 243 6.92 -15.13 -18.72
N THR A 244 7.12 -15.07 -17.40
CA THR A 244 6.02 -14.92 -16.44
C THR A 244 5.36 -13.55 -16.58
N ALA A 245 6.17 -12.49 -16.72
CA ALA A 245 5.65 -11.14 -16.92
C ALA A 245 4.76 -11.05 -18.17
N GLN A 246 5.25 -11.55 -19.32
CA GLN A 246 4.50 -11.54 -20.58
C GLN A 246 3.21 -12.35 -20.49
N LYS A 247 3.22 -13.52 -19.84
CA LYS A 247 2.02 -14.34 -19.62
C LYS A 247 0.96 -13.58 -18.81
N MET A 248 1.35 -12.94 -17.71
CA MET A 248 0.42 -12.14 -16.88
C MET A 248 -0.16 -10.97 -17.68
N ILE A 249 0.68 -10.22 -18.38
CA ILE A 249 0.28 -9.08 -19.22
C ILE A 249 -0.72 -9.51 -20.29
N ALA A 250 -0.41 -10.59 -21.03
CA ALA A 250 -1.29 -11.10 -22.08
C ALA A 250 -2.66 -11.51 -21.51
N GLY A 251 -2.67 -12.19 -20.35
CA GLY A 251 -3.89 -12.55 -19.64
C GLY A 251 -4.78 -11.34 -19.33
N ILE A 252 -4.19 -10.25 -18.82
CA ILE A 252 -4.92 -9.02 -18.48
C ILE A 252 -5.50 -8.34 -19.72
N LEU A 253 -4.72 -8.25 -20.81
CA LEU A 253 -5.16 -7.58 -22.04
C LEU A 253 -6.31 -8.32 -22.72
N MET A 254 -6.29 -9.66 -22.68
CA MET A 254 -7.35 -10.51 -23.22
C MET A 254 -8.58 -10.59 -22.31
N ASN A 255 -8.43 -10.30 -21.01
CA ASN A 255 -9.53 -10.37 -20.05
C ASN A 255 -10.58 -9.27 -20.34
N LYS A 256 -11.83 -9.68 -20.55
CA LYS A 256 -12.96 -8.77 -20.81
C LYS A 256 -13.41 -8.00 -19.58
N ALA A 257 -13.16 -8.53 -18.38
CA ALA A 257 -13.49 -7.87 -17.12
C ALA A 257 -12.46 -6.80 -16.70
N ALA A 258 -11.27 -6.81 -17.30
CA ALA A 258 -10.25 -5.79 -17.04
C ALA A 258 -10.68 -4.42 -17.59
N ASN A 259 -10.70 -3.41 -16.71
CA ASN A 259 -10.99 -2.03 -17.11
C ASN A 259 -9.85 -1.41 -17.92
N ASN A 260 -10.11 -0.27 -18.57
CA ASN A 260 -9.10 0.38 -19.41
C ASN A 260 -7.86 0.80 -18.62
N ARG A 261 -8.01 1.31 -17.40
CA ARG A 261 -6.90 1.78 -16.57
C ARG A 261 -5.86 0.68 -16.31
N ILE A 262 -6.29 -0.54 -15.96
CA ILE A 262 -5.34 -1.64 -15.72
C ILE A 262 -4.76 -2.19 -17.03
N LYS A 263 -5.52 -2.14 -18.14
CA LYS A 263 -5.01 -2.50 -19.47
C LYS A 263 -3.94 -1.53 -19.96
N ASP A 264 -4.12 -0.24 -19.72
CA ASP A 264 -3.14 0.79 -20.08
C ASP A 264 -1.83 0.54 -19.31
N ARG A 265 -1.91 0.35 -18.00
CA ARG A 265 -0.74 -0.04 -17.18
C ARG A 265 -0.08 -1.34 -17.64
N ALA A 266 -0.85 -2.32 -18.10
CA ALA A 266 -0.31 -3.57 -18.64
C ALA A 266 0.41 -3.36 -19.97
N ARG A 267 -0.02 -2.39 -20.81
CA ARG A 267 0.71 -2.00 -22.02
C ARG A 267 2.00 -1.28 -21.68
N ASP A 268 1.98 -0.36 -20.73
CA ASP A 268 3.19 0.33 -20.26
C ASP A 268 4.23 -0.68 -19.74
N LEU A 269 3.78 -1.65 -18.94
CA LEU A 269 4.64 -2.73 -18.47
C LEU A 269 5.19 -3.59 -19.62
N LYS A 270 4.38 -3.85 -20.66
CA LYS A 270 4.83 -4.59 -21.84
C LYS A 270 5.97 -3.88 -22.55
N GLU A 271 5.87 -2.57 -22.72
CA GLU A 271 6.92 -1.76 -23.35
C GLU A 271 8.21 -1.79 -22.52
N GLN A 272 8.09 -1.66 -21.19
CA GLN A 272 9.22 -1.80 -20.28
C GLN A 272 9.90 -3.18 -20.40
N VAL A 273 9.13 -4.27 -20.36
CA VAL A 273 9.66 -5.63 -20.49
C VAL A 273 10.41 -5.81 -21.80
N LEU A 274 9.86 -5.31 -22.92
CA LEU A 274 10.54 -5.39 -24.22
C LEU A 274 11.83 -4.59 -24.27
N ALA A 275 11.88 -3.43 -23.61
CA ALA A 275 13.11 -2.64 -23.49
C ALA A 275 14.16 -3.36 -22.63
N ASP A 276 13.75 -3.92 -21.50
CA ASP A 276 14.62 -4.65 -20.58
C ASP A 276 15.22 -5.91 -21.24
N MET A 277 14.41 -6.68 -21.97
CA MET A 277 14.88 -7.86 -22.72
C MET A 277 15.91 -7.49 -23.78
N LYS A 278 15.72 -6.39 -24.53
CA LYS A 278 16.70 -5.89 -25.51
C LYS A 278 18.01 -5.46 -24.83
N SER A 279 17.93 -4.84 -23.66
CA SER A 279 19.12 -4.41 -22.91
C SER A 279 19.94 -5.58 -22.38
N LYS A 280 19.30 -6.73 -22.09
CA LYS A 280 19.94 -7.95 -21.58
C LYS A 280 20.39 -8.94 -22.66
N GLY A 281 20.04 -8.70 -23.93
CA GLY A 281 20.40 -9.58 -25.05
C GLY A 281 19.49 -10.81 -25.21
N ASP A 282 18.30 -10.79 -24.61
CA ASP A 282 17.31 -11.88 -24.66
C ASP A 282 16.37 -11.79 -25.90
N LEU A 283 16.59 -10.82 -26.79
CA LEU A 283 15.83 -10.57 -28.03
C LEU A 283 16.75 -10.29 -29.22
#